data_AF-A0A239LRA0-F1
#
_entry.id   AF-A0A239LRA0-F1
#
_cell.length_a   1.000
_cell.length_b   1.000
_cell.length_c   1.000
_cell.angle_alpha   90.00
_cell.angle_beta   90.00
_cell.angle_gamma   90.00
#
_symmetry.space_group_name_H-M   'P 1'
#
loop_
_entity.id
_entity.type
_entity.pdbx_description
1 polymer ?
#
loop_
_entity_poly.entity_id
_entity_poly.type
_entity_poly.pdbx_seq_one_letter_code
_entity_poly.pdbx_strand_id
1 'polypeptide(L)'
;MGIYKYKVTVEDLGERKVDPDVHAPLVFYPENHDNILNIAERQASRWPAFTADEAASLAIGLKLFAEVGLKHRNDPLFAPLMPHLREFIGRLKQGPATSSSQALGPDDVLAVEAKP
;
A
#
# COMPACT_ATOMS: atom_id res chain seq x y z
N MET A 1 -12.38 10.87 -16.85
CA MET A 1 -12.39 9.70 -15.95
C MET A 1 -13.30 10.04 -14.78
N GLY A 2 -14.22 9.17 -14.40
CA GLY A 2 -15.19 9.47 -13.32
C GLY A 2 -14.50 9.57 -11.97
N ILE A 3 -15.01 10.46 -11.10
CA ILE A 3 -14.60 10.53 -9.70
C ILE A 3 -15.57 9.67 -8.89
N TYR A 4 -15.03 8.74 -8.11
CA TYR A 4 -15.78 7.97 -7.14
C TYR A 4 -15.72 8.66 -5.78
N LYS A 5 -16.85 8.71 -5.07
CA LYS A 5 -16.93 9.23 -3.71
C LYS A 5 -17.32 8.12 -2.76
N TYR A 6 -16.60 8.03 -1.65
CA TYR A 6 -16.80 6.97 -0.66
C TYR A 6 -17.18 7.57 0.68
N LYS A 7 -17.80 6.76 1.54
CA LYS A 7 -17.89 7.00 2.98
C LYS A 7 -16.99 5.97 3.64
N VAL A 8 -16.02 6.41 4.43
CA VAL A 8 -15.20 5.54 5.26
C VAL A 8 -15.57 5.78 6.70
N THR A 9 -15.83 4.69 7.42
CA THR A 9 -16.04 4.67 8.87
C THR A 9 -14.95 3.80 9.47
N VAL A 10 -14.26 4.29 10.50
CA VAL A 10 -13.34 3.51 11.32
C VAL A 10 -13.88 3.48 12.74
N GLU A 11 -14.12 2.27 13.24
CA GLU A 11 -14.66 2.01 14.58
C GLU A 11 -13.65 1.18 15.36
N ASP A 12 -13.42 1.53 16.63
CA ASP A 12 -12.63 0.70 17.53
C ASP A 12 -13.49 -0.48 18.01
N LEU A 13 -12.99 -1.71 17.86
CA LEU A 13 -13.67 -2.93 18.28
C LEU A 13 -13.39 -3.29 19.75
N GLY A 14 -12.60 -2.49 20.48
CA GLY A 14 -12.45 -2.61 21.92
C GLY A 14 -11.68 -3.84 22.39
N GLU A 15 -10.83 -4.43 21.53
CA GLU A 15 -10.06 -5.64 21.85
C GLU A 15 -8.95 -5.41 22.89
N ARG A 16 -8.65 -4.14 23.21
CA ARG A 16 -7.74 -3.77 24.31
C ARG A 16 -8.57 -3.15 25.43
N LYS A 17 -8.24 -3.48 26.69
CA LYS A 17 -8.75 -2.79 27.89
C LYS A 17 -8.24 -1.35 27.91
N VAL A 18 -8.81 -0.51 27.06
CA VAL A 18 -8.74 0.94 27.14
C VAL A 18 -10.11 1.41 27.64
N ASP A 19 -10.11 2.51 28.38
CA ASP A 19 -11.27 3.10 29.02
C ASP A 19 -12.49 3.14 28.08
N PRO A 20 -13.66 2.58 28.45
CA PRO A 20 -14.82 2.39 27.56
C PRO A 20 -15.43 3.66 26.97
N ASP A 21 -14.98 4.84 27.40
CA ASP A 21 -15.50 6.15 26.95
C ASP A 21 -14.72 6.77 25.77
N VAL A 22 -13.75 6.06 25.19
CA VAL A 22 -12.79 6.69 24.28
C VAL A 22 -12.94 6.16 22.85
N HIS A 23 -13.37 7.06 21.97
CA HIS A 23 -13.38 7.02 20.49
C HIS A 23 -14.73 6.72 19.82
N ALA A 24 -15.50 7.79 19.55
CA ALA A 24 -16.56 7.75 18.54
C ALA A 24 -15.99 7.37 17.15
N PRO A 25 -16.77 6.69 16.29
CA PRO A 25 -16.35 6.37 14.93
C PRO A 25 -15.80 7.58 14.16
N LEU A 26 -14.63 7.42 13.54
CA LEU A 26 -14.13 8.41 12.59
C LEU A 26 -14.82 8.20 11.24
N VAL A 27 -15.53 9.23 10.75
CA VAL A 27 -16.21 9.21 9.46
C VAL A 27 -15.63 10.27 8.54
N PHE A 28 -15.26 9.90 7.32
CA PHE A 28 -14.78 10.83 6.28
C PHE A 28 -15.19 10.41 4.87
N TYR A 29 -15.09 11.35 3.91
CA TYR A 29 -15.65 11.19 2.57
C TYR A 29 -14.62 11.43 1.46
N PRO A 30 -13.67 10.48 1.26
CA PRO A 30 -12.63 10.65 0.27
C PRO A 30 -13.21 10.51 -1.15
N GLU A 31 -12.66 11.31 -2.06
CA GLU A 31 -12.84 11.15 -3.50
C GLU A 31 -11.65 10.38 -4.07
N ASN A 32 -11.89 9.51 -5.05
CA ASN A 32 -10.85 8.75 -5.72
C ASN A 32 -11.15 8.61 -7.21
N HIS A 33 -10.11 8.59 -8.04
CA HIS A 33 -10.27 8.42 -9.49
C HIS A 33 -10.49 6.97 -9.91
N ASP A 34 -10.20 6.01 -9.02
CA ASP A 34 -10.36 4.58 -9.28
C ASP A 34 -11.47 3.99 -8.41
N ASN A 35 -12.08 2.90 -8.89
CA ASN A 35 -13.00 2.10 -8.08
C ASN A 35 -12.23 1.30 -7.02
N ILE A 36 -12.13 1.83 -5.79
CA ILE A 36 -11.32 1.21 -4.73
C ILE A 36 -11.84 -0.17 -4.30
N LEU A 37 -13.15 -0.42 -4.40
CA LEU A 37 -13.77 -1.69 -4.02
C LEU A 37 -13.34 -2.81 -4.98
N ASN A 38 -13.42 -2.54 -6.29
CA ASN A 38 -12.95 -3.47 -7.31
C ASN A 38 -11.44 -3.74 -7.19
N ILE A 39 -10.65 -2.72 -6.86
CA ILE A 39 -9.21 -2.90 -6.63
C ILE A 39 -8.96 -3.84 -5.45
N ALA A 40 -9.67 -3.68 -4.33
CA ALA A 40 -9.53 -4.56 -3.17
C ALA A 40 -9.82 -6.03 -3.51
N GLU A 41 -10.93 -6.30 -4.20
CA GLU A 41 -11.30 -7.65 -4.66
C GLU A 41 -10.22 -8.25 -5.57
N ARG A 42 -9.71 -7.45 -6.52
CA ARG A 42 -8.65 -7.89 -7.43
C ARG A 42 -7.33 -8.16 -6.72
N GLN A 43 -6.97 -7.36 -5.71
CA GLN A 43 -5.73 -7.58 -4.97
C GLN A 43 -5.79 -8.87 -4.14
N ALA A 44 -6.93 -9.17 -3.52
CA ALA A 44 -7.13 -10.44 -2.79
C ALA A 44 -6.95 -11.65 -3.71
N SER A 45 -7.44 -11.56 -4.96
CA SER A 45 -7.27 -12.64 -5.95
C SER A 45 -5.84 -12.73 -6.51
N ARG A 46 -5.13 -11.59 -6.60
CA ARG A 46 -3.81 -11.49 -7.24
C ARG A 46 -2.67 -11.88 -6.30
N TRP A 47 -2.84 -11.69 -5.00
CA TRP A 47 -1.81 -11.94 -3.99
C TRP A 47 -2.28 -13.02 -3.00
N PRO A 48 -2.15 -14.31 -3.36
CA PRO A 48 -2.61 -15.42 -2.52
C PRO A 48 -1.83 -15.54 -1.20
N ALA A 49 -0.70 -14.84 -1.06
CA ALA A 49 0.06 -14.75 0.18
C ALA A 49 -0.58 -13.81 1.22
N PHE A 50 -1.54 -12.97 0.83
CA PHE A 50 -2.26 -12.07 1.73
C PHE A 50 -3.62 -12.65 2.12
N THR A 51 -4.00 -12.45 3.37
CA THR A 51 -5.40 -12.62 3.81
C THR A 51 -6.31 -11.61 3.13
N ALA A 52 -7.64 -11.85 3.18
CA ALA A 52 -8.62 -10.92 2.64
C ALA A 52 -8.52 -9.52 3.29
N ASP A 53 -8.31 -9.48 4.61
CA ASP A 53 -8.19 -8.23 5.36
C ASP A 53 -6.89 -7.48 5.03
N GLU A 54 -5.76 -8.17 4.87
CA GLU A 54 -4.50 -7.56 4.44
C GLU A 54 -4.60 -7.00 3.02
N ALA A 55 -5.19 -7.76 2.09
CA ALA A 55 -5.37 -7.32 0.71
C ALA A 55 -6.29 -6.10 0.62
N ALA A 56 -7.40 -6.11 1.36
CA ALA A 56 -8.32 -4.98 1.45
C ALA A 56 -7.65 -3.75 2.08
N SER A 57 -6.95 -3.93 3.21
CA SER A 57 -6.23 -2.86 3.91
C SER A 57 -5.16 -2.23 3.02
N LEU A 58 -4.36 -3.04 2.33
CA LEU A 58 -3.34 -2.56 1.41
C LEU A 58 -3.96 -1.80 0.23
N ALA A 59 -5.00 -2.35 -0.39
CA ALA A 59 -5.67 -1.71 -1.53
C ALA A 59 -6.30 -0.36 -1.16
N ILE A 60 -7.12 -0.35 -0.10
CA ILE A 60 -7.86 0.84 0.34
C ILE A 60 -6.87 1.87 0.90
N GLY A 61 -6.00 1.48 1.82
CA GLY A 61 -5.02 2.37 2.46
C GLY A 61 -4.11 3.03 1.44
N LEU A 62 -3.55 2.26 0.49
CA LEU A 62 -2.70 2.80 -0.56
C LEU A 62 -3.45 3.78 -1.46
N LYS A 63 -4.72 3.49 -1.79
CA LYS A 63 -5.54 4.35 -2.65
C LYS A 63 -5.93 5.66 -1.97
N LEU A 64 -6.26 5.62 -0.68
CA LEU A 64 -6.53 6.83 0.10
C LEU A 64 -5.27 7.68 0.28
N PHE A 65 -4.15 7.04 0.64
CA PHE A 65 -2.86 7.71 0.84
C PHE A 65 -2.33 8.34 -0.45
N ALA A 66 -2.32 7.58 -1.56
CA ALA A 66 -1.80 8.07 -2.83
C ALA A 66 -2.61 9.26 -3.37
N GLU A 67 -3.92 9.32 -3.14
CA GLU A 67 -4.74 10.44 -3.57
C GLU A 67 -4.38 11.73 -2.80
N VAL A 68 -4.14 11.65 -1.48
CA VAL A 68 -3.62 12.77 -0.69
C VAL A 68 -2.25 13.20 -1.23
N GLY A 69 -1.34 12.24 -1.46
CA GLY A 69 -0.02 12.52 -2.00
C GLY A 69 -0.05 13.18 -3.38
N LEU A 70 -1.00 12.80 -4.26
CA LEU A 70 -1.16 13.42 -5.57
C LEU A 70 -1.67 14.87 -5.49
N LYS A 71 -2.61 15.14 -4.57
CA LYS A 71 -3.13 16.49 -4.29
C LYS A 71 -2.02 17.41 -3.76
N HIS A 72 -1.13 16.86 -2.92
CA HIS A 72 0.00 17.55 -2.31
C HIS A 72 1.34 17.22 -2.95
N ARG A 73 1.38 16.89 -4.25
CA ARG A 73 2.60 16.35 -4.92
C ARG A 73 3.84 17.25 -4.87
N ASN A 74 3.66 18.55 -4.67
CA ASN A 74 4.73 19.54 -4.58
C ASN A 74 5.11 19.90 -3.12
N ASP A 75 4.38 19.35 -2.15
CA ASP A 75 4.67 19.53 -0.73
C ASP A 75 5.99 18.81 -0.38
N PRO A 76 6.91 19.43 0.39
CA PRO A 76 8.18 18.82 0.77
C PRO A 76 8.06 17.45 1.45
N LEU A 77 6.94 17.17 2.13
CA LEU A 77 6.68 15.87 2.74
C LEU A 77 6.43 14.78 1.71
N PHE A 78 5.71 15.09 0.63
CA PHE A 78 5.25 14.11 -0.36
C PHE A 78 6.17 14.01 -1.58
N ALA A 79 6.74 15.14 -2.04
CA ALA A 79 7.55 15.21 -3.25
C ALA A 79 8.66 14.14 -3.33
N PRO A 80 9.50 13.91 -2.29
CA PRO A 80 10.54 12.88 -2.35
C PRO A 80 9.98 11.45 -2.28
N LEU A 81 8.79 11.25 -1.71
CA LEU A 81 8.17 9.92 -1.57
C LEU A 81 7.46 9.46 -2.86
N MET A 82 6.91 10.38 -3.64
CA MET A 82 6.09 10.03 -4.80
C MET A 82 6.76 9.12 -5.84
N PRO A 83 8.05 9.29 -6.22
CA PRO A 83 8.71 8.38 -7.15
C PRO A 83 8.75 6.94 -6.63
N HIS A 84 9.12 6.73 -5.37
CA HIS A 84 9.19 5.41 -4.75
C HIS A 84 7.80 4.78 -4.59
N LEU A 85 6.80 5.58 -4.23
CA LEU A 85 5.42 5.12 -4.16
C LEU A 85 4.91 4.63 -5.52
N ARG A 86 5.25 5.33 -6.62
CA ARG A 86 4.90 4.90 -7.99
C ARG A 86 5.58 3.58 -8.36
N GLU A 87 6.85 3.42 -8.03
CA GLU A 87 7.59 2.18 -8.27
C GLU A 87 6.97 0.99 -7.51
N PHE A 88 6.64 1.19 -6.24
CA PHE A 88 5.93 0.19 -5.43
C PHE A 88 4.57 -0.16 -6.04
N ILE A 89 3.75 0.83 -6.42
CA ILE A 89 2.46 0.60 -7.10
C ILE A 89 2.66 -0.18 -8.42
N GLY A 90 3.73 0.10 -9.16
CA GLY A 90 4.11 -0.62 -10.36
C GLY A 90 4.30 -2.12 -10.09
N ARG A 91 5.13 -2.46 -9.10
CA ARG A 91 5.37 -3.85 -8.66
C ARG A 91 4.09 -4.51 -8.14
N LEU A 92 3.31 -3.79 -7.34
CA LEU A 92 2.02 -4.27 -6.81
C LEU A 92 1.05 -4.62 -7.94
N LYS A 93 1.02 -3.82 -9.01
CA LYS A 93 0.22 -4.08 -10.21
C LYS A 93 0.73 -5.26 -11.03
N GLN A 94 2.02 -5.59 -11.00
CA GLN A 94 2.61 -6.72 -11.73
C GLN A 94 2.33 -8.09 -11.08
N GLY A 95 2.00 -8.14 -9.79
CA GLY A 95 1.65 -9.38 -9.12
C GLY A 95 2.86 -10.26 -8.77
N PRO A 96 2.66 -11.42 -8.12
CA PRO A 96 3.72 -12.24 -7.53
C PRO A 96 4.66 -12.96 -8.53
N ALA A 97 4.52 -12.77 -9.85
CA ALA A 97 5.44 -13.32 -10.83
C ALA A 97 5.50 -12.45 -12.09
N THR A 98 6.22 -11.34 -12.03
CA THR A 98 6.87 -10.74 -13.21
C THR A 98 8.17 -10.06 -12.80
N SER A 99 9.02 -10.77 -12.06
CA SER A 99 10.43 -10.42 -11.88
C SER A 99 11.28 -11.37 -12.73
N SER A 100 11.15 -11.28 -14.04
CA SER A 100 12.14 -11.85 -14.95
C SER A 100 13.32 -10.88 -15.05
N SER A 101 14.45 -11.33 -14.49
CA SER A 101 15.83 -10.93 -14.76
C SER A 101 16.35 -9.58 -14.23
N GLN A 102 16.99 -9.64 -13.07
CA GLN A 102 18.39 -9.24 -13.00
C GLN A 102 19.11 -10.22 -12.06
N ALA A 103 19.76 -11.22 -12.65
CA ALA A 103 20.69 -12.09 -11.95
C ALA A 103 21.92 -11.26 -11.56
N LEU A 104 22.21 -11.18 -10.26
CA LEU A 104 23.54 -10.82 -9.77
C LEU A 104 24.52 -11.87 -10.32
N GLY A 105 25.48 -11.43 -11.11
CA GLY A 105 26.50 -12.28 -11.71
C GLY A 105 27.42 -12.91 -10.64
N PRO A 106 28.19 -13.95 -11.00
CA PRO A 106 28.95 -14.79 -10.07
C PRO A 106 30.22 -14.14 -9.47
N ASP A 107 30.40 -12.81 -9.52
CA ASP A 107 31.69 -12.17 -9.22
C ASP A 107 31.85 -11.62 -7.78
N ASP A 108 30.82 -11.68 -6.92
CA ASP A 108 30.89 -11.15 -5.54
C ASP A 108 31.22 -12.20 -4.46
N VAL A 109 31.62 -13.41 -4.86
CA VAL A 109 32.07 -14.48 -3.93
C VAL A 109 33.55 -14.77 -4.13
N LEU A 110 34.44 -13.85 -3.78
CA LEU A 110 35.84 -14.17 -3.47
C LEU A 110 36.57 -13.01 -2.78
N ALA A 111 36.50 -12.96 -1.45
CA ALA A 111 37.59 -12.50 -0.58
C ALA A 111 37.32 -12.87 0.90
N VAL A 112 37.13 -14.16 1.17
CA VAL A 112 37.52 -14.73 2.47
C VAL A 112 38.82 -15.46 2.21
N GLU A 113 39.94 -14.75 2.34
CA GLU A 113 41.22 -15.40 2.54
C GLU A 113 41.86 -14.92 3.84
N ALA A 114 42.20 -15.93 4.63
CA ALA A 114 42.82 -15.82 5.93
C ALA A 114 44.34 -15.72 5.79
N LYS A 115 44.91 -14.91 6.70
CA LYS A 115 46.21 -15.12 7.38
C LYS A 115 47.50 -14.85 6.59
N PRO A 116 48.67 -14.70 7.26
CA PRO A 116 49.11 -15.28 8.55
C PRO A 116 48.87 -14.47 9.83
#